data_AF-A0A1W9VKC2-F1
#
_entry.id   AF-A0A1W9VKC2-F1
#
_cell.length_a   1.000
_cell.length_b   1.000
_cell.length_c   1.000
_cell.angle_alpha   90.00
_cell.angle_beta   90.00
_cell.angle_gamma   90.00
#
_symmetry.space_group_name_H-M   'P 1'
#
loop_
_entity.id
_entity.type
_entity.pdbx_description
1 polymer ?
#
loop_
_entity_poly.entity_id
_entity_poly.type
_entity_poly.pdbx_seq_one_letter_code
_entity_poly.pdbx_strand_id
1 'polypeptide(L)'
;MIQLAEQKRRFMDLMNTDNKGLAYIRSEDQFDQAHRKAFVQDIIGRISGHSLDLLSFEDVVTKLRLHHTVNLGLQDIPLAQIIGSCGRYTDFNRTFLPRRAGRDKERWRQIYTLATTGKGFPPIDVYKVDQVYFVKDGNHRVSVAQELKWKTIQAYVTELPTVFTLEADIQPDQLLIKEECAQFLEKTQLHKLRPEVDIVFTEPGRYSRLLKQISVCRFLLGEGQQENPTCEDAVIDWYDNLYAPMIEHIKKSGVMKSFPRRTSDDLLAWMVEHQKKLRIKHQLDEEYMIKHRDEFLAFVNQLTLWAVAKIEIEEKVKNLLGGRAHKYDQE
;
A
#
# COMPACT_ATOMS: atom_id res chain seq x y z
N MET A 1 48.99 -0.01 44.52
CA MET A 1 47.72 0.49 43.93
C MET A 1 47.79 0.56 42.40
N ILE A 2 48.79 1.22 41.80
CA ILE A 2 48.93 1.35 40.32
C ILE A 2 49.11 -0.01 39.61
N GLN A 3 49.97 -0.89 40.15
CA GLN A 3 50.28 -2.20 39.56
C GLN A 3 49.08 -3.17 39.55
N LEU A 4 48.20 -3.09 40.56
CA LEU A 4 46.96 -3.89 40.64
C LEU A 4 45.91 -3.38 39.63
N ALA A 5 45.85 -2.07 39.39
CA ALA A 5 44.98 -1.48 38.38
C ALA A 5 45.42 -1.86 36.95
N GLU A 6 46.73 -1.90 36.67
CA GLU A 6 47.26 -2.36 35.39
C GLU A 6 47.05 -3.85 35.15
N GLN A 7 47.25 -4.70 36.15
CA GLN A 7 46.92 -6.14 36.05
C GLN A 7 45.44 -6.37 35.79
N LYS A 8 44.55 -5.65 36.49
CA LYS A 8 43.10 -5.74 36.29
C LYS A 8 42.70 -5.28 34.87
N ARG A 9 43.36 -4.25 34.34
CA ARG A 9 43.17 -3.76 32.96
C ARG A 9 43.60 -4.80 31.92
N ARG A 10 44.81 -5.37 32.06
CA ARG A 10 45.31 -6.43 31.17
C ARG A 10 44.44 -7.68 31.20
N PHE A 11 43.96 -8.08 32.39
CA PHE A 11 43.05 -9.22 32.53
C PHE A 11 41.70 -8.95 31.85
N MET A 12 41.14 -7.75 32.00
CA MET A 12 39.92 -7.36 31.28
C MET A 12 40.13 -7.29 29.76
N ASP A 13 41.28 -6.82 29.28
CA ASP A 13 41.59 -6.78 27.85
C ASP A 13 41.73 -8.18 27.24
N LEU A 14 42.34 -9.14 27.96
CA LEU A 14 42.42 -10.54 27.55
C LEU A 14 41.02 -11.17 27.47
N MET A 15 40.22 -11.05 28.53
CA MET A 15 38.83 -11.55 28.57
C MET A 15 37.96 -10.94 27.46
N ASN A 16 38.14 -9.66 27.14
CA ASN A 16 37.42 -8.98 26.06
C ASN A 16 37.85 -9.46 24.67
N THR A 17 39.13 -9.82 24.51
CA THR A 17 39.67 -10.36 23.25
C THR A 17 39.17 -11.78 23.02
N ASP A 18 39.17 -12.61 24.04
CA ASP A 18 38.65 -13.98 24.00
C ASP A 18 37.13 -13.99 23.72
N ASN A 19 36.37 -13.10 24.38
CA ASN A 19 34.94 -12.97 24.15
C ASN A 19 34.61 -12.51 22.72
N LYS A 20 35.39 -11.57 22.16
CA LYS A 20 35.22 -11.15 20.75
C LYS A 20 35.54 -12.28 19.78
N GLY A 21 36.60 -13.06 20.02
CA GLY A 21 36.95 -14.21 19.19
C GLY A 21 35.83 -15.26 19.18
N LEU A 22 35.29 -15.59 20.35
CA LEU A 22 34.16 -16.51 20.49
C LEU A 22 32.87 -15.98 19.82
N ALA A 23 32.57 -14.70 19.99
CA ALA A 23 31.43 -14.05 19.32
C ALA A 23 31.57 -14.05 17.79
N TYR A 24 32.79 -13.84 17.28
CA TYR A 24 33.07 -13.88 15.85
C TYR A 24 32.94 -15.29 15.25
N ILE A 25 33.38 -16.34 15.96
CA ILE A 25 33.15 -17.73 15.55
C ILE A 25 31.65 -18.02 15.51
N ARG A 26 30.90 -17.67 16.56
CA ARG A 26 29.44 -17.84 16.60
C ARG A 26 28.70 -17.09 15.50
N SER A 27 29.21 -15.93 15.09
CA SER A 27 28.60 -15.12 14.02
C SER A 27 28.52 -15.86 12.67
N GLU A 28 29.40 -16.84 12.45
CA GLU A 28 29.39 -17.66 11.24
C GLU A 28 28.16 -18.56 11.17
N ASP A 29 27.93 -19.36 12.22
CA ASP A 29 26.77 -20.24 12.32
C ASP A 29 25.45 -19.44 12.25
N GLN A 30 25.44 -18.24 12.80
CA GLN A 30 24.26 -17.36 12.81
C GLN A 30 23.98 -16.79 11.41
N PHE A 31 25.02 -16.40 10.67
CA PHE A 31 24.85 -16.00 9.27
C PHE A 31 24.31 -17.15 8.42
N ASP A 32 24.88 -18.35 8.57
CA ASP A 32 24.46 -19.52 7.79
C ASP A 32 23.02 -19.95 8.14
N GLN A 33 22.58 -19.73 9.39
CA GLN A 33 21.17 -19.89 9.78
C GLN A 33 20.26 -18.82 9.12
N ALA A 34 20.64 -17.54 9.18
CA ALA A 34 19.88 -16.46 8.58
C ALA A 34 19.73 -16.63 7.05
N HIS A 35 20.81 -17.03 6.37
CA HIS A 35 20.83 -17.29 4.93
C HIS A 35 19.91 -18.45 4.53
N ARG A 36 19.93 -19.56 5.28
CA ARG A 36 19.00 -20.69 5.08
C ARG A 36 17.56 -20.31 5.32
N LYS A 37 17.27 -19.51 6.37
CA LYS A 37 15.92 -18.99 6.62
C LYS A 37 15.42 -18.14 5.44
N ALA A 38 16.29 -17.28 4.88
CA ALA A 38 15.95 -16.46 3.73
C ALA A 38 15.49 -17.32 2.55
N PHE A 39 16.29 -18.34 2.21
CA PHE A 39 16.00 -19.27 1.12
C PHE A 39 14.68 -20.02 1.30
N VAL A 40 14.40 -20.53 2.50
CA VAL A 40 13.13 -21.23 2.79
C VAL A 40 11.95 -20.28 2.65
N GLN A 41 12.06 -19.05 3.19
CA GLN A 41 11.01 -18.05 3.05
C GLN A 41 10.75 -17.76 1.57
N ASP A 42 11.79 -17.51 0.77
CA ASP A 42 11.66 -17.23 -0.65
C ASP A 42 10.90 -18.29 -1.44
N ILE A 43 11.20 -19.56 -1.17
CA ILE A 43 10.50 -20.69 -1.78
C ILE A 43 9.01 -20.66 -1.41
N ILE A 44 8.70 -20.48 -0.12
CA ILE A 44 7.32 -20.42 0.38
C ILE A 44 6.57 -19.22 -0.25
N GLY A 45 7.21 -18.06 -0.36
CA GLY A 45 6.61 -16.87 -0.98
C GLY A 45 6.26 -17.08 -2.45
N ARG A 46 7.17 -17.68 -3.22
CA ARG A 46 6.92 -18.00 -4.63
C ARG A 46 5.76 -18.97 -4.82
N ILE A 47 5.63 -19.96 -3.94
CA ILE A 47 4.53 -20.95 -3.99
C ILE A 47 3.20 -20.30 -3.58
N SER A 48 3.22 -19.41 -2.59
CA SER A 48 2.02 -18.73 -2.08
C SER A 48 1.61 -17.49 -2.87
N GLY A 49 2.37 -17.10 -3.90
CA GLY A 49 2.08 -15.92 -4.74
C GLY A 49 2.38 -14.57 -4.07
N HIS A 50 3.08 -14.56 -2.93
CA HIS A 50 3.44 -13.31 -2.23
C HIS A 50 4.84 -12.86 -2.67
N SER A 51 4.99 -11.58 -3.01
CA SER A 51 6.31 -10.98 -3.22
C SER A 51 7.05 -10.88 -1.88
N LEU A 52 8.21 -11.54 -1.79
CA LEU A 52 9.09 -11.53 -0.62
C LEU A 52 10.32 -10.65 -0.79
N ASP A 53 10.29 -9.75 -1.76
CA ASP A 53 11.34 -8.77 -1.94
C ASP A 53 11.06 -7.54 -1.07
N LEU A 54 12.13 -6.86 -0.64
CA LEU A 54 12.01 -5.57 0.01
C LEU A 54 11.37 -4.57 -0.94
N LEU A 55 10.50 -3.71 -0.41
CA LEU A 55 9.97 -2.62 -1.22
C LEU A 55 11.10 -1.65 -1.59
N SER A 56 11.20 -1.33 -2.87
CA SER A 56 12.05 -0.26 -3.37
C SER A 56 11.49 1.08 -2.91
N PHE A 57 12.29 1.84 -2.17
CA PHE A 57 11.91 3.19 -1.77
C PHE A 57 11.68 4.10 -2.99
N GLU A 58 12.53 3.99 -4.01
CA GLU A 58 12.41 4.80 -5.23
C GLU A 58 11.09 4.52 -5.95
N ASP A 59 10.67 3.26 -6.01
CA ASP A 59 9.38 2.89 -6.59
C ASP A 59 8.24 3.50 -5.78
N VAL A 60 8.27 3.39 -4.45
CA VAL A 60 7.22 3.94 -3.57
C VAL A 60 7.14 5.46 -3.71
N VAL A 61 8.26 6.17 -3.68
CA VAL A 61 8.31 7.63 -3.83
C VAL A 61 7.81 8.08 -5.19
N THR A 62 8.21 7.40 -6.25
CA THR A 62 7.79 7.71 -7.62
C THR A 62 6.30 7.46 -7.81
N LYS A 63 5.83 6.29 -7.36
CA LYS A 63 4.42 5.87 -7.46
C LYS A 63 3.49 6.77 -6.66
N LEU A 64 3.91 7.19 -5.47
CA LEU A 64 3.13 8.04 -4.57
C LEU A 64 3.39 9.54 -4.76
N ARG A 65 4.28 9.93 -5.69
CA ARG A 65 4.60 11.33 -6.03
C ARG A 65 5.02 12.17 -4.83
N LEU A 66 5.88 11.60 -3.99
CA LEU A 66 6.36 12.26 -2.77
C LEU A 66 7.58 13.12 -3.09
N HIS A 67 7.52 14.42 -2.79
CA HIS A 67 8.59 15.37 -3.13
C HIS A 67 9.16 16.13 -1.92
N HIS A 68 8.39 16.25 -0.84
CA HIS A 68 8.80 16.98 0.35
C HIS A 68 9.44 16.05 1.37
N THR A 69 10.48 16.52 2.05
CA THR A 69 11.17 15.79 3.13
C THR A 69 11.23 16.65 4.38
N VAL A 70 11.11 16.00 5.54
CA VAL A 70 11.19 16.61 6.87
C VAL A 70 12.16 15.80 7.71
N ASN A 71 13.18 16.44 8.27
CA ASN A 71 14.11 15.76 9.17
C ASN A 71 13.50 15.66 10.58
N LEU A 72 13.31 14.44 11.08
CA LEU A 72 12.76 14.17 12.40
C LEU A 72 13.83 13.81 13.46
N GLY A 73 15.11 13.80 13.07
CA GLY A 73 16.24 13.54 13.96
C GLY A 73 16.38 12.08 14.38
N LEU A 74 17.09 11.87 15.50
CA LEU A 74 17.37 10.55 16.06
C LEU A 74 16.18 10.01 16.84
N GLN A 75 15.73 8.80 16.50
CA GLN A 75 14.58 8.13 17.13
C GLN A 75 14.83 6.63 17.29
N ASP A 76 14.17 6.02 18.28
CA ASP A 76 14.05 4.57 18.36
C ASP A 76 12.82 4.13 17.56
N ILE A 77 13.04 3.40 16.47
CA ILE A 77 11.96 2.96 15.56
C ILE A 77 11.68 1.46 15.69
N PRO A 78 10.42 1.01 15.52
CA PRO A 78 10.09 -0.41 15.52
C PRO A 78 10.70 -1.15 14.32
N LEU A 79 11.42 -2.25 14.58
CA LEU A 79 11.99 -3.07 13.51
C LEU A 79 10.92 -3.70 12.60
N ALA A 80 9.72 -3.95 13.14
CA ALA A 80 8.59 -4.50 12.39
C ALA A 80 8.00 -3.52 11.36
N GLN A 81 8.28 -2.22 11.48
CA GLN A 81 7.82 -1.19 10.55
C GLN A 81 8.85 -0.90 9.45
N ILE A 82 10.02 -1.54 9.48
CA ILE A 82 11.03 -1.42 8.42
C ILE A 82 10.72 -2.45 7.33
N ILE A 83 10.34 -1.99 6.15
CA ILE A 83 9.78 -2.86 5.09
C ILE A 83 10.51 -2.80 3.75
N GLY A 84 11.46 -1.88 3.62
CA GLY A 84 12.09 -1.59 2.34
C GLY A 84 13.46 -0.96 2.47
N SER A 85 14.11 -0.75 1.33
CA SER A 85 15.43 -0.13 1.26
C SER A 85 15.54 0.79 0.05
N CYS A 86 16.35 1.84 0.18
CA CYS A 86 16.70 2.76 -0.91
C CYS A 86 17.68 2.15 -1.92
N GLY A 87 18.36 1.08 -1.53
CA GLY A 87 19.28 0.36 -2.39
C GLY A 87 19.55 -1.03 -1.83
N ARG A 88 20.03 -1.95 -2.67
CA ARG A 88 20.29 -3.33 -2.24
C ARG A 88 19.03 -4.11 -1.79
N TYR A 89 17.84 -3.70 -2.24
CA TYR A 89 16.57 -4.39 -1.96
C TYR A 89 16.53 -5.82 -2.53
N THR A 90 17.39 -6.14 -3.51
CA THR A 90 17.58 -7.50 -4.06
C THR A 90 18.62 -8.33 -3.30
N ASP A 91 19.38 -7.73 -2.39
CA ASP A 91 20.40 -8.44 -1.60
C ASP A 91 19.82 -9.07 -0.34
N PHE A 92 18.62 -8.64 0.05
CA PHE A 92 17.90 -9.09 1.23
C PHE A 92 16.47 -9.48 0.87
N ASN A 93 15.84 -10.33 1.67
CA ASN A 93 14.41 -10.61 1.56
C ASN A 93 13.58 -9.62 2.41
N ARG A 94 12.25 -9.72 2.36
CA ARG A 94 11.32 -8.82 3.08
C ARG A 94 11.56 -8.72 4.59
N THR A 95 12.19 -9.71 5.21
CA THR A 95 12.59 -9.71 6.62
C THR A 95 14.09 -9.41 6.79
N PHE A 96 14.69 -8.65 5.87
CA PHE A 96 16.10 -8.25 5.91
C PHE A 96 17.10 -9.40 6.06
N LEU A 97 16.75 -10.63 5.70
CA LEU A 97 17.68 -11.76 5.73
C LEU A 97 18.56 -11.73 4.48
N PRO A 98 19.88 -11.92 4.62
CA PRO A 98 20.81 -11.80 3.50
C PRO A 98 20.62 -12.94 2.50
N ARG A 99 20.53 -12.61 1.21
CA ARG A 99 20.44 -13.58 0.10
C ARG A 99 21.81 -13.93 -0.48
N ARG A 100 22.78 -13.01 -0.41
CA ARG A 100 24.11 -13.17 -1.03
C ARG A 100 25.17 -13.61 -0.01
N ALA A 101 26.04 -14.52 -0.44
CA ALA A 101 27.24 -14.91 0.31
C ALA A 101 28.47 -14.10 -0.14
N GLY A 102 29.54 -14.10 0.67
CA GLY A 102 30.81 -13.43 0.36
C GLY A 102 31.02 -12.15 1.17
N ARG A 103 31.20 -11.00 0.49
CA ARG A 103 31.54 -9.71 1.14
C ARG A 103 30.47 -9.25 2.15
N ASP A 104 29.22 -9.65 1.95
CA ASP A 104 28.11 -9.38 2.86
C ASP A 104 28.16 -10.27 4.11
N LYS A 105 28.64 -11.51 4.01
CA LYS A 105 28.83 -12.41 5.16
C LYS A 105 29.79 -11.78 6.17
N GLU A 106 30.95 -11.30 5.71
CA GLU A 106 31.95 -10.74 6.61
C GLU A 106 31.46 -9.45 7.31
N ARG A 107 30.81 -8.55 6.55
CA ARG A 107 30.24 -7.33 7.13
C ARG A 107 29.12 -7.64 8.13
N TRP A 108 28.28 -8.63 7.85
CA TRP A 108 27.23 -9.08 8.76
C TRP A 108 27.82 -9.65 10.06
N ARG A 109 28.84 -10.52 9.95
CA ARG A 109 29.54 -11.13 11.09
C ARG A 109 30.18 -10.10 12.02
N GLN A 110 30.81 -9.07 11.45
CA GLN A 110 31.40 -7.96 12.21
C GLN A 110 30.32 -7.20 13.00
N ILE A 111 29.19 -6.90 12.38
CA ILE A 111 28.08 -6.21 13.04
C ILE A 111 27.47 -7.08 14.14
N TYR A 112 27.26 -8.38 13.89
CA TYR A 112 26.78 -9.33 14.89
C TYR A 112 27.71 -9.40 16.11
N THR A 113 29.03 -9.43 15.86
CA THR A 113 30.05 -9.44 16.92
C THR A 113 29.98 -8.15 17.74
N LEU A 114 29.86 -6.99 17.10
CA LEU A 114 29.72 -5.70 17.81
C LEU A 114 28.44 -5.64 18.66
N ALA A 115 27.33 -6.15 18.14
CA ALA A 115 26.04 -6.17 18.83
C ALA A 115 26.07 -7.09 20.07
N THR A 116 26.67 -8.27 19.96
CA THR A 116 26.71 -9.27 21.04
C THR A 116 27.77 -9.01 22.10
N THR A 117 28.82 -8.25 21.76
CA THR A 117 29.89 -7.87 22.71
C THR A 117 29.56 -6.61 23.52
N GLY A 118 28.32 -6.11 23.44
CA GLY A 118 27.83 -4.99 24.25
C GLY A 118 28.27 -3.61 23.77
N LYS A 119 28.97 -3.51 22.64
CA LYS A 119 29.33 -2.21 22.03
C LYS A 119 28.18 -1.58 21.25
N GLY A 120 27.20 -2.39 20.86
CA GLY A 120 26.14 -1.97 19.93
C GLY A 120 26.72 -1.57 18.57
N PHE A 121 25.93 -0.87 17.78
CA PHE A 121 26.36 -0.27 16.52
C PHE A 121 25.72 1.12 16.36
N PRO A 122 26.30 2.01 15.53
CA PRO A 122 25.74 3.35 15.33
C PRO A 122 24.30 3.31 14.83
N PRO A 123 23.51 4.40 14.98
CA PRO A 123 22.18 4.52 14.41
C PRO A 123 22.17 4.31 12.89
N ILE A 124 21.08 3.74 12.37
CA ILE A 124 20.85 3.61 10.93
C ILE A 124 20.29 4.91 10.33
N ASP A 125 20.27 5.02 9.00
CA ASP A 125 19.58 6.12 8.32
C ASP A 125 18.35 5.58 7.61
N VAL A 126 17.19 6.20 7.82
CA VAL A 126 15.93 5.77 7.21
C VAL A 126 15.12 6.91 6.64
N TYR A 127 14.34 6.61 5.60
CA TYR A 127 13.19 7.41 5.23
C TYR A 127 11.93 6.84 5.86
N LYS A 128 11.03 7.71 6.32
CA LYS A 128 9.70 7.36 6.84
C LYS A 128 8.65 7.79 5.83
N VAL A 129 7.71 6.91 5.52
CA VAL A 129 6.52 7.22 4.72
C VAL A 129 5.32 6.69 5.49
N ASP A 130 4.44 7.58 5.96
CA ASP A 130 3.35 7.23 6.90
C ASP A 130 3.87 6.39 8.09
N GLN A 131 3.45 5.14 8.28
CA GLN A 131 3.83 4.32 9.44
C GLN A 131 5.00 3.37 9.19
N VAL A 132 5.65 3.47 8.03
CA VAL A 132 6.67 2.51 7.60
C VAL A 132 8.00 3.19 7.26
N TYR A 133 9.07 2.40 7.33
CA TYR A 133 10.44 2.87 7.17
C TYR A 133 11.16 2.13 6.04
N PHE A 134 12.01 2.89 5.35
CA PHE A 134 12.87 2.43 4.27
C PHE A 134 14.32 2.72 4.64
N VAL A 135 15.16 1.69 4.62
CA VAL A 135 16.57 1.83 4.98
C VAL A 135 17.33 2.59 3.91
N LYS A 136 17.91 3.72 4.27
CA LYS A 136 18.87 4.47 3.43
C LYS A 136 20.28 3.92 3.62
N ASP A 137 20.69 3.72 4.86
CA ASP A 137 21.92 3.01 5.21
C ASP A 137 21.72 2.14 6.45
N GLY A 138 22.41 0.99 6.50
CA GLY A 138 22.39 0.10 7.66
C GLY A 138 21.62 -1.21 7.47
N ASN A 139 21.40 -1.68 6.24
CA ASN A 139 20.69 -2.95 5.95
C ASN A 139 21.19 -4.14 6.78
N HIS A 140 22.50 -4.32 6.91
CA HIS A 140 23.08 -5.39 7.74
C HIS A 140 22.82 -5.20 9.23
N ARG A 141 22.74 -3.95 9.72
CA ARG A 141 22.41 -3.65 11.13
C ARG A 141 20.97 -4.01 11.43
N VAL A 142 20.05 -3.69 10.52
CA VAL A 142 18.64 -4.13 10.59
C VAL A 142 18.55 -5.65 10.60
N SER A 143 19.24 -6.32 9.67
CA SER A 143 19.30 -7.78 9.59
C SER A 143 19.76 -8.43 10.90
N VAL A 144 20.90 -7.96 11.45
CA VAL A 144 21.44 -8.45 12.72
C VAL A 144 20.48 -8.17 13.88
N ALA A 145 19.88 -6.98 13.94
CA ALA A 145 18.95 -6.62 15.01
C ALA A 145 17.69 -7.51 14.98
N GLN A 146 17.17 -7.84 13.79
CA GLN A 146 16.06 -8.77 13.64
C GLN A 146 16.43 -10.20 14.03
N GLU A 147 17.62 -10.68 13.63
CA GLU A 147 18.10 -12.02 14.03
C GLU A 147 18.31 -12.11 15.56
N LEU A 148 18.78 -11.03 16.18
CA LEU A 148 18.88 -10.88 17.63
C LEU A 148 17.53 -10.60 18.32
N LYS A 149 16.42 -10.56 17.56
CA LYS A 149 15.04 -10.34 18.04
C LYS A 149 14.86 -9.05 18.83
N TRP A 150 15.61 -8.00 18.48
CA TRP A 150 15.38 -6.67 19.04
C TRP A 150 13.99 -6.19 18.62
N LYS A 151 13.37 -5.32 19.45
CA LYS A 151 12.06 -4.71 19.13
C LYS A 151 12.22 -3.40 18.38
N THR A 152 13.25 -2.63 18.74
CA THR A 152 13.53 -1.30 18.21
C THR A 152 14.99 -1.17 17.79
N ILE A 153 15.27 -0.17 16.97
CA ILE A 153 16.62 0.20 16.54
C ILE A 153 16.73 1.73 16.46
N GLN A 154 17.87 2.29 16.84
CA GLN A 154 18.12 3.73 16.70
C GLN A 154 18.31 4.11 15.24
N ALA A 155 17.65 5.16 14.80
CA ALA A 155 17.70 5.65 13.43
C ALA A 155 17.64 7.18 13.34
N TYR A 156 18.37 7.76 12.39
CA TYR A 156 18.08 9.11 11.91
C TYR A 156 16.95 9.04 10.89
N VAL A 157 15.84 9.71 11.19
CA VAL A 157 14.60 9.61 10.44
C VAL A 157 14.38 10.85 9.58
N THR A 158 14.21 10.65 8.27
CA THR A 158 13.72 11.67 7.35
C THR A 158 12.34 11.28 6.83
N GLU A 159 11.30 12.03 7.18
CA GLU A 159 9.93 11.76 6.79
C GLU A 159 9.59 12.37 5.44
N LEU A 160 8.84 11.62 4.62
CA LEU A 160 8.18 12.10 3.43
C LEU A 160 6.67 12.11 3.73
N PRO A 161 6.08 13.29 4.02
CA PRO A 161 4.67 13.39 4.32
C PRO A 161 3.83 12.86 3.15
N THR A 162 2.80 12.07 3.49
CA THR A 162 1.88 11.46 2.53
C THR A 162 0.47 11.50 3.10
N VAL A 163 -0.53 11.59 2.22
CA VAL A 163 -1.94 11.42 2.56
C VAL A 163 -2.38 9.95 2.51
N PHE A 164 -1.52 9.08 1.98
CA PHE A 164 -1.78 7.65 1.87
C PHE A 164 -1.32 6.91 3.11
N THR A 165 -2.20 6.07 3.65
CA THR A 165 -1.81 5.10 4.68
C THR A 165 -0.91 4.02 4.09
N LEU A 166 0.26 3.78 4.68
CA LEU A 166 1.12 2.64 4.38
C LEU A 166 1.38 1.83 5.64
N GLU A 167 1.00 0.55 5.57
CA GLU A 167 1.21 -0.42 6.62
C GLU A 167 2.31 -1.41 6.26
N ALA A 168 2.88 -2.07 7.27
CA ALA A 168 4.08 -2.88 7.08
C ALA A 168 3.84 -4.17 6.27
N ASP A 169 2.60 -4.65 6.24
CA ASP A 169 2.16 -5.84 5.52
C ASP A 169 1.58 -5.51 4.13
N ILE A 170 1.74 -4.26 3.66
CA ILE A 170 1.21 -3.83 2.36
C ILE A 170 1.63 -4.79 1.24
N GLN A 171 0.63 -5.16 0.44
CA GLN A 171 0.80 -6.04 -0.70
C GLN A 171 1.05 -5.21 -1.98
N PRO A 172 1.75 -5.75 -2.99
CA PRO A 172 2.01 -5.05 -4.25
C PRO A 172 0.76 -4.47 -4.92
N ASP A 173 -0.35 -5.20 -4.89
CA ASP A 173 -1.62 -4.76 -5.49
C ASP A 173 -2.21 -3.54 -4.76
N GLN A 174 -2.07 -3.47 -3.43
CA GLN A 174 -2.50 -2.30 -2.65
C GLN A 174 -1.64 -1.07 -2.94
N LEU A 175 -0.34 -1.27 -3.20
CA LEU A 175 0.54 -0.19 -3.63
C LEU A 175 0.16 0.33 -5.02
N LEU A 176 -0.26 -0.55 -5.94
CA LEU A 176 -0.76 -0.17 -7.26
C LEU A 176 -2.04 0.69 -7.16
N ILE A 177 -2.98 0.35 -6.28
CA ILE A 177 -4.19 1.16 -6.07
C ILE A 177 -3.82 2.56 -5.56
N LYS A 178 -2.86 2.66 -4.62
CA LYS A 178 -2.40 3.96 -4.10
C LYS A 178 -1.65 4.77 -5.15
N GLU A 179 -0.85 4.12 -6.00
CA GLU A 179 -0.23 4.75 -7.16
C GLU A 179 -1.28 5.38 -8.09
N GLU A 180 -2.31 4.61 -8.46
CA GLU A 180 -3.38 5.12 -9.31
C GLU A 180 -4.13 6.30 -8.67
N CYS A 181 -4.37 6.24 -7.35
CA CYS A 181 -4.96 7.35 -6.61
C CYS A 181 -4.07 8.60 -6.64
N ALA A 182 -2.75 8.45 -6.41
CA ALA A 182 -1.80 9.56 -6.47
C ALA A 182 -1.79 10.23 -7.85
N GLN A 183 -1.79 9.42 -8.92
CA GLN A 183 -1.88 9.93 -10.29
C GLN A 183 -3.21 10.64 -10.57
N PHE A 184 -4.31 10.11 -10.03
CA PHE A 184 -5.62 10.76 -10.14
C PHE A 184 -5.64 12.11 -9.43
N LEU A 185 -5.22 12.17 -8.17
CA LEU A 185 -5.21 13.40 -7.37
C LEU A 185 -4.28 14.46 -7.93
N GLU A 186 -3.14 14.08 -8.51
CA GLU A 186 -2.27 15.03 -9.19
C GLU A 186 -2.91 15.61 -10.46
N LYS A 187 -3.60 14.78 -11.25
CA LYS A 187 -4.24 15.25 -12.50
C LYS A 187 -5.50 16.08 -12.24
N THR A 188 -6.29 15.71 -11.24
CA THR A 188 -7.59 16.35 -10.98
C THR A 188 -7.53 17.44 -9.92
N GLN A 189 -6.48 17.46 -9.11
CA GLN A 189 -6.36 18.33 -7.93
C GLN A 189 -7.58 18.22 -6.99
N LEU A 190 -8.30 17.08 -7.02
CA LEU A 190 -9.57 16.93 -6.27
C LEU A 190 -9.39 17.18 -4.77
N HIS A 191 -8.27 16.74 -4.19
CA HIS A 191 -7.92 16.97 -2.79
C HIS A 191 -7.82 18.47 -2.40
N LYS A 192 -7.59 19.38 -3.36
CA LYS A 192 -7.61 20.84 -3.13
C LYS A 192 -8.98 21.44 -3.41
N LEU A 193 -9.63 20.97 -4.48
CA LEU A 193 -10.93 21.48 -4.91
C LEU A 193 -12.06 21.05 -3.95
N ARG A 194 -11.95 19.86 -3.37
CA ARG A 194 -12.91 19.25 -2.42
C ARG A 194 -12.13 18.52 -1.30
N PRO A 195 -11.58 19.23 -0.31
CA PRO A 195 -10.72 18.65 0.74
C PRO A 195 -11.42 17.63 1.64
N GLU A 196 -12.75 17.75 1.77
CA GLU A 196 -13.59 16.89 2.62
C GLU A 196 -13.76 15.46 2.07
N VAL A 197 -13.26 15.20 0.85
CA VAL A 197 -13.64 14.04 0.05
C VAL A 197 -12.49 13.05 -0.04
N ASP A 198 -12.80 11.80 0.30
CA ASP A 198 -11.92 10.66 0.08
C ASP A 198 -12.61 9.64 -0.82
N ILE A 199 -12.00 9.37 -1.98
CA ILE A 199 -12.46 8.36 -2.94
C ILE A 199 -11.57 7.14 -2.73
N VAL A 200 -12.16 5.99 -2.37
CA VAL A 200 -11.38 4.80 -2.02
C VAL A 200 -11.83 3.60 -2.83
N PHE A 201 -10.94 3.04 -3.64
CA PHE A 201 -11.16 1.79 -4.35
C PHE A 201 -10.43 0.63 -3.68
N THR A 202 -11.01 -0.57 -3.77
CA THR A 202 -10.39 -1.82 -3.31
C THR A 202 -9.77 -2.64 -4.44
N GLU A 203 -9.92 -2.19 -5.69
CA GLU A 203 -9.38 -2.84 -6.89
C GLU A 203 -8.57 -1.87 -7.76
N PRO A 204 -7.54 -2.36 -8.45
CA PRO A 204 -6.79 -1.56 -9.42
C PRO A 204 -7.61 -1.26 -10.68
N GLY A 205 -7.17 -0.28 -11.46
CA GLY A 205 -7.73 0.17 -12.73
C GLY A 205 -8.86 1.21 -12.60
N ARG A 206 -9.42 1.42 -11.41
CA ARG A 206 -10.66 2.17 -11.20
C ARG A 206 -10.48 3.69 -11.38
N TYR A 207 -9.38 4.26 -10.89
CA TYR A 207 -9.10 5.70 -11.04
C TYR A 207 -8.89 6.12 -12.50
N SER A 208 -8.27 5.27 -13.31
CA SER A 208 -8.10 5.52 -14.75
C SER A 208 -9.44 5.70 -15.47
N ARG A 209 -10.51 5.07 -14.94
CA ARG A 209 -11.86 5.16 -15.46
C ARG A 209 -12.52 6.48 -15.07
N LEU A 210 -12.31 6.94 -13.84
CA LEU A 210 -12.78 8.26 -13.40
C LEU A 210 -12.16 9.38 -14.25
N LEU A 211 -10.86 9.29 -14.54
CA LEU A 211 -10.21 10.25 -15.45
C LEU A 211 -10.86 10.28 -16.84
N LYS A 212 -11.23 9.12 -17.38
CA LYS A 212 -11.97 9.05 -18.65
C LYS A 212 -13.35 9.71 -18.54
N GLN A 213 -14.07 9.51 -17.44
CA GLN A 213 -15.36 10.17 -17.22
C GLN A 213 -15.21 11.69 -17.13
N ILE A 214 -14.25 12.19 -16.36
CA ILE A 214 -13.96 13.63 -16.25
C ILE A 214 -13.59 14.21 -17.62
N SER A 215 -12.77 13.50 -18.42
CA SER A 215 -12.41 13.94 -19.77
C SER A 215 -13.62 14.03 -20.70
N VAL A 216 -14.59 13.12 -20.52
CA VAL A 216 -15.87 13.18 -21.22
C VAL A 216 -16.63 14.41 -20.74
N CYS A 217 -16.91 14.57 -19.44
CA CYS A 217 -17.61 15.74 -18.87
C CYS A 217 -17.02 17.08 -19.38
N ARG A 218 -15.69 17.19 -19.41
CA ARG A 218 -15.00 18.38 -19.95
C ARG A 218 -15.37 18.69 -21.40
N PHE A 219 -15.44 17.67 -22.25
CA PHE A 219 -15.76 17.85 -23.68
C PHE A 219 -17.12 18.53 -23.86
N LEU A 220 -18.08 18.32 -22.96
CA LEU A 220 -19.48 18.70 -23.19
C LEU A 220 -19.86 19.95 -22.46
N LEU A 221 -19.21 20.19 -21.32
CA LEU A 221 -19.20 21.51 -20.73
C LEU A 221 -18.71 22.55 -21.76
N GLY A 222 -17.83 22.14 -22.69
CA GLY A 222 -17.38 22.98 -23.80
C GLY A 222 -18.31 23.00 -25.03
N GLU A 223 -19.30 22.10 -25.14
CA GLU A 223 -20.24 22.12 -26.27
C GLU A 223 -21.16 23.35 -26.15
N GLY A 224 -21.04 24.28 -27.10
CA GLY A 224 -21.86 25.49 -27.15
C GLY A 224 -21.34 26.70 -26.36
N GLN A 225 -20.17 26.60 -25.72
CA GLN A 225 -19.53 27.73 -25.05
C GLN A 225 -18.45 28.40 -25.92
N GLN A 226 -18.20 29.70 -25.72
CA GLN A 226 -17.13 30.42 -26.42
C GLN A 226 -15.73 30.13 -25.87
N GLU A 227 -15.64 29.72 -24.60
CA GLU A 227 -14.38 29.36 -23.94
C GLU A 227 -14.37 27.88 -23.54
N ASN A 228 -13.21 27.23 -23.72
CA ASN A 228 -13.05 25.83 -23.34
C ASN A 228 -12.94 25.71 -21.80
N PRO A 229 -13.75 24.86 -21.16
CA PRO A 229 -13.69 24.67 -19.72
C PRO A 229 -12.30 24.16 -19.29
N THR A 230 -11.86 24.62 -18.12
CA THR A 230 -10.61 24.17 -17.53
C THR A 230 -10.75 22.72 -17.06
N CYS A 231 -9.62 22.09 -16.71
CA CYS A 231 -9.66 20.77 -16.09
C CYS A 231 -10.38 20.83 -14.73
N GLU A 232 -10.19 21.92 -13.98
CA GLU A 232 -10.77 22.11 -12.65
C GLU A 232 -12.29 22.24 -12.71
N ASP A 233 -12.82 23.01 -13.67
CA ASP A 233 -14.27 23.15 -13.90
C ASP A 233 -14.92 21.79 -14.17
N ALA A 234 -14.28 20.98 -15.03
CA ALA A 234 -14.78 19.65 -15.36
C ALA A 234 -14.71 18.68 -14.18
N VAL A 235 -13.70 18.78 -13.32
CA VAL A 235 -13.60 17.97 -12.10
C VAL A 235 -14.69 18.36 -11.10
N ILE A 236 -14.92 19.67 -10.91
CA ILE A 236 -15.95 20.20 -10.01
C ILE A 236 -17.34 19.74 -10.46
N ASP A 237 -17.67 19.97 -11.74
CA ASP A 237 -18.96 19.60 -12.31
C ASP A 237 -19.20 18.08 -12.22
N TRP A 238 -18.21 17.28 -12.63
CA TRP A 238 -18.29 15.83 -12.53
C TRP A 238 -18.52 15.37 -11.08
N TYR A 239 -17.82 15.97 -10.12
CA TYR A 239 -17.94 15.58 -8.73
C TYR A 239 -19.32 15.94 -8.14
N ASP A 240 -19.72 17.20 -8.27
CA ASP A 240 -20.94 17.74 -7.64
C ASP A 240 -22.21 17.19 -8.30
N ASN A 241 -22.23 17.05 -9.63
CA ASN A 241 -23.45 16.71 -10.37
C ASN A 241 -23.57 15.22 -10.69
N LEU A 242 -22.48 14.45 -10.68
CA LEU A 242 -22.49 13.02 -11.03
C LEU A 242 -22.02 12.13 -9.89
N TYR A 243 -20.82 12.37 -9.36
CA TYR A 243 -20.21 11.46 -8.38
C TYR A 243 -20.91 11.48 -7.03
N ALA A 244 -20.98 12.64 -6.37
CA ALA A 244 -21.48 12.77 -5.01
C ALA A 244 -22.95 12.33 -4.85
N PRO A 245 -23.89 12.74 -5.74
CA PRO A 245 -25.28 12.31 -5.65
C PRO A 245 -25.44 10.79 -5.76
N MET A 246 -24.64 10.14 -6.62
CA MET A 246 -24.69 8.69 -6.80
C MET A 246 -24.15 7.94 -5.58
N ILE A 247 -23.04 8.40 -4.99
CA ILE A 247 -22.51 7.83 -3.76
C ILE A 247 -23.50 7.99 -2.60
N GLU A 248 -24.16 9.14 -2.49
CA GLU A 248 -25.18 9.37 -1.47
C GLU A 248 -26.37 8.40 -1.63
N HIS A 249 -26.86 8.21 -2.86
CA HIS A 249 -27.90 7.23 -3.14
C HIS A 249 -27.47 5.80 -2.80
N ILE A 250 -26.24 5.40 -3.11
CA ILE A 250 -25.69 4.09 -2.75
C ILE A 250 -25.66 3.93 -1.23
N LYS A 251 -25.18 4.92 -0.48
CA LYS A 251 -25.13 4.86 1.00
C LYS A 251 -26.53 4.77 1.61
N LYS A 252 -27.48 5.60 1.15
CA LYS A 252 -28.88 5.61 1.64
C LYS A 252 -29.65 4.32 1.35
N SER A 253 -29.31 3.61 0.27
CA SER A 253 -29.96 2.35 -0.10
C SER A 253 -29.81 1.23 0.94
N GLY A 254 -28.78 1.30 1.80
CA GLY A 254 -28.40 0.21 2.70
C GLY A 254 -27.72 -0.97 2.02
N VAL A 255 -27.51 -0.92 0.70
CA VAL A 255 -26.97 -2.01 -0.12
C VAL A 255 -25.56 -2.46 0.30
N MET A 256 -24.79 -1.54 0.87
CA MET A 256 -23.42 -1.80 1.35
C MET A 256 -23.36 -2.85 2.46
N LYS A 257 -24.47 -3.12 3.17
CA LYS A 257 -24.55 -4.20 4.17
C LYS A 257 -24.27 -5.57 3.56
N SER A 258 -24.56 -5.75 2.27
CA SER A 258 -24.31 -6.99 1.52
C SER A 258 -22.88 -7.11 0.99
N PHE A 259 -22.09 -6.03 1.07
CA PHE A 259 -20.73 -5.95 0.51
C PHE A 259 -19.72 -5.42 1.55
N PRO A 260 -19.49 -6.13 2.67
CA PRO A 260 -18.70 -5.62 3.81
C PRO A 260 -17.21 -5.39 3.51
N ARG A 261 -16.70 -5.91 2.38
CA ARG A 261 -15.29 -5.74 1.95
C ARG A 261 -15.12 -4.76 0.78
N ARG A 262 -16.17 -4.02 0.40
CA ARG A 262 -16.16 -3.07 -0.73
C ARG A 262 -16.61 -1.70 -0.29
N THR A 263 -16.19 -0.67 -1.01
CA THR A 263 -16.61 0.71 -0.79
C THR A 263 -17.83 1.07 -1.65
N SER A 264 -18.49 2.18 -1.33
CA SER A 264 -19.52 2.74 -2.22
C SER A 264 -18.94 3.15 -3.57
N ASP A 265 -17.67 3.53 -3.59
CA ASP A 265 -16.94 3.91 -4.81
C ASP A 265 -16.74 2.70 -5.72
N ASP A 266 -16.34 1.54 -5.15
CA ASP A 266 -16.25 0.28 -5.89
C ASP A 266 -17.59 -0.11 -6.54
N LEU A 267 -18.69 0.05 -5.79
CA LEU A 267 -20.02 -0.28 -6.30
C LEU A 267 -20.42 0.67 -7.44
N LEU A 268 -20.16 1.97 -7.32
CA LEU A 268 -20.39 2.93 -8.40
C LEU A 268 -19.59 2.56 -9.65
N ALA A 269 -18.30 2.23 -9.50
CA ALA A 269 -17.46 1.82 -10.63
C ALA A 269 -17.97 0.52 -11.28
N TRP A 270 -18.38 -0.47 -10.48
CA TRP A 270 -18.97 -1.72 -10.98
C TRP A 270 -20.27 -1.47 -11.75
N MET A 271 -21.14 -0.62 -11.23
CA MET A 271 -22.41 -0.25 -11.85
C MET A 271 -22.19 0.41 -13.21
N VAL A 272 -21.26 1.37 -13.29
CA VAL A 272 -20.88 2.04 -14.56
C VAL A 272 -20.33 1.03 -15.58
N GLU A 273 -19.56 0.05 -15.14
CA GLU A 273 -18.99 -0.99 -16.00
C GLU A 273 -20.06 -1.93 -16.56
N HIS A 274 -21.03 -2.32 -15.73
CA HIS A 274 -22.02 -3.33 -16.08
C HIS A 274 -23.31 -2.75 -16.66
N GLN A 275 -23.49 -1.42 -16.65
CA GLN A 275 -24.71 -0.73 -17.07
C GLN A 275 -25.27 -1.20 -18.42
N LYS A 276 -24.41 -1.42 -19.44
CA LYS A 276 -24.85 -1.82 -20.78
C LYS A 276 -25.44 -3.22 -20.79
N LYS A 277 -24.79 -4.17 -20.12
CA LYS A 277 -25.27 -5.56 -19.99
C LYS A 277 -26.56 -5.62 -19.18
N LEU A 278 -26.58 -4.88 -18.08
CA LEU A 278 -27.71 -4.72 -17.17
C LEU A 278 -28.95 -4.15 -17.91
N ARG A 279 -28.76 -3.15 -18.78
CA ARG A 279 -29.84 -2.58 -19.61
C ARG A 279 -30.42 -3.58 -20.61
N ILE A 280 -29.57 -4.36 -21.28
CA ILE A 280 -30.01 -5.38 -22.25
C ILE A 280 -30.78 -6.50 -21.53
N LYS A 281 -30.28 -6.97 -20.39
CA LYS A 281 -30.89 -8.05 -19.61
C LYS A 281 -32.28 -7.69 -19.10
N HIS A 282 -32.51 -6.42 -18.75
CA HIS A 282 -33.77 -5.96 -18.13
C HIS A 282 -34.69 -5.19 -19.10
N GLN A 283 -34.45 -5.24 -20.42
CA GLN A 283 -35.36 -4.70 -21.45
C GLN A 283 -35.75 -3.23 -21.21
N LEU A 284 -34.76 -2.39 -20.92
CA LEU A 284 -34.96 -0.94 -20.80
C LEU A 284 -34.76 -0.31 -22.20
N ASP A 285 -35.86 -0.09 -22.92
CA ASP A 285 -35.94 0.21 -24.36
C ASP A 285 -35.27 1.53 -24.83
N GLU A 286 -34.79 1.52 -26.09
CA GLU A 286 -34.05 2.60 -26.76
C GLU A 286 -34.94 3.77 -27.28
N GLU A 287 -36.26 3.62 -27.36
CA GLU A 287 -37.14 4.56 -28.07
C GLU A 287 -37.43 5.86 -27.29
N TYR A 288 -37.28 5.85 -25.96
CA TYR A 288 -37.35 7.06 -25.11
C TYR A 288 -36.13 7.99 -25.29
N MET A 289 -35.07 7.50 -25.96
CA MET A 289 -33.73 8.10 -25.96
C MET A 289 -33.48 9.12 -27.10
N ILE A 290 -34.24 9.08 -28.20
CA ILE A 290 -33.92 9.88 -29.41
C ILE A 290 -34.30 11.36 -29.23
N LYS A 291 -35.20 11.70 -28.30
CA LYS A 291 -35.69 13.06 -28.11
C LYS A 291 -34.77 13.96 -27.25
N HIS A 292 -33.76 13.41 -26.59
CA HIS A 292 -32.93 14.10 -25.59
C HIS A 292 -31.43 13.94 -25.85
N ARG A 293 -31.05 13.85 -27.13
CA ARG A 293 -29.66 13.73 -27.59
C ARG A 293 -28.74 14.80 -26.99
N ASP A 294 -29.30 15.94 -26.58
CA ASP A 294 -28.60 17.13 -26.10
C ASP A 294 -28.61 17.30 -24.55
N GLU A 295 -29.20 16.37 -23.77
CA GLU A 295 -29.00 16.25 -22.31
C GLU A 295 -27.77 15.38 -21.97
N PHE A 296 -26.92 15.21 -22.98
CA PHE A 296 -25.78 14.32 -23.27
C PHE A 296 -25.90 12.81 -22.88
N LEU A 297 -26.69 12.40 -21.89
CA LEU A 297 -26.94 11.02 -21.40
C LEU A 297 -28.15 11.05 -20.43
N ALA A 298 -28.79 12.22 -20.33
CA ALA A 298 -29.56 12.71 -19.20
C ALA A 298 -29.01 12.36 -17.78
N PHE A 299 -27.73 12.39 -17.39
CA PHE A 299 -26.45 12.38 -18.08
C PHE A 299 -25.61 11.13 -17.62
N VAL A 300 -26.23 9.95 -17.59
CA VAL A 300 -25.83 8.55 -17.15
C VAL A 300 -27.16 7.92 -16.64
N ASN A 301 -27.98 8.81 -16.08
CA ASN A 301 -29.38 8.84 -15.69
C ASN A 301 -29.81 8.09 -14.42
N GLN A 302 -30.30 8.89 -13.46
CA GLN A 302 -30.42 8.67 -12.03
C GLN A 302 -31.59 7.78 -11.58
N LEU A 303 -32.25 7.05 -12.49
CA LEU A 303 -33.36 6.14 -12.15
C LEU A 303 -33.18 4.71 -12.68
N THR A 304 -32.42 4.51 -13.75
CA THR A 304 -32.28 3.20 -14.42
C THR A 304 -31.08 2.38 -13.92
N LEU A 305 -29.97 3.02 -13.58
CA LEU A 305 -28.84 2.33 -12.93
C LEU A 305 -29.21 1.79 -11.55
N TRP A 306 -30.00 2.54 -10.79
CA TRP A 306 -30.47 2.13 -9.46
C TRP A 306 -31.58 1.07 -9.54
N ALA A 307 -32.52 1.17 -10.48
CA ALA A 307 -33.53 0.14 -10.70
C ALA A 307 -32.89 -1.21 -11.08
N VAL A 308 -31.88 -1.20 -11.96
CA VAL A 308 -31.22 -2.45 -12.37
C VAL A 308 -30.26 -2.98 -11.31
N ALA A 309 -29.46 -2.11 -10.65
CA ALA A 309 -28.62 -2.54 -9.55
C ALA A 309 -29.45 -3.07 -8.37
N LYS A 310 -30.59 -2.46 -8.06
CA LYS A 310 -31.52 -2.94 -7.04
C LYS A 310 -32.03 -4.34 -7.36
N ILE A 311 -32.51 -4.59 -8.59
CA ILE A 311 -33.01 -5.92 -9.00
C ILE A 311 -31.91 -6.98 -8.86
N GLU A 312 -30.71 -6.71 -9.38
CA GLU A 312 -29.63 -7.70 -9.36
C GLU A 312 -29.04 -7.93 -7.96
N ILE A 313 -29.01 -6.89 -7.12
CA ILE A 313 -28.54 -7.01 -5.74
C ILE A 313 -29.60 -7.69 -4.88
N GLU A 314 -30.89 -7.41 -5.05
CA GLU A 314 -31.97 -8.16 -4.41
C GLU A 314 -31.94 -9.64 -4.81
N GLU A 315 -31.69 -9.96 -6.08
CA GLU A 315 -31.57 -11.34 -6.58
C GLU A 315 -30.34 -12.05 -5.98
N LYS A 316 -29.17 -11.41 -5.93
CA LYS A 316 -27.97 -11.97 -5.29
C LYS A 316 -28.13 -12.14 -3.78
N VAL A 317 -28.73 -11.17 -3.09
CA VAL A 317 -29.02 -11.24 -1.64
C VAL A 317 -30.04 -12.34 -1.36
N LYS A 318 -31.06 -12.49 -2.19
CA LYS A 318 -32.07 -13.56 -2.07
C LYS A 318 -31.48 -14.95 -2.34
N ASN A 319 -30.50 -15.08 -3.24
CA ASN A 319 -29.76 -16.32 -3.44
C ASN A 319 -28.81 -16.64 -2.27
N LEU A 320 -28.18 -15.62 -1.67
CA LEU A 320 -27.32 -15.77 -0.49
C LEU A 320 -28.10 -16.10 0.79
N LEU A 321 -29.29 -15.53 0.96
CA LEU A 321 -30.19 -15.78 2.11
C LEU A 321 -31.11 -17.00 1.90
N GLY A 322 -31.48 -17.29 0.65
CA GLY A 322 -32.30 -18.46 0.25
C GLY A 322 -31.50 -19.76 0.10
N GLY A 323 -30.17 -19.71 0.15
CA GLY A 323 -29.28 -20.89 0.20
C GLY A 323 -29.41 -21.74 1.48
N ARG A 324 -30.33 -21.41 2.38
CA ARG A 324 -30.76 -22.27 3.51
C ARG A 324 -32.28 -22.32 3.62
N ALA A 325 -32.98 -22.76 2.58
CA ALA A 325 -34.31 -23.34 2.78
C ALA A 325 -34.64 -24.38 1.71
N HIS A 326 -34.87 -25.61 2.20
CA HIS A 326 -35.60 -26.71 1.57
C HIS A 326 -34.91 -27.54 0.49
N LYS A 327 -34.16 -28.54 0.97
CA LYS A 327 -34.47 -29.94 0.65
C LYS A 327 -34.59 -30.73 1.95
N TYR A 328 -35.79 -30.79 2.50
CA TYR A 328 -36.25 -31.91 3.32
C TYR A 328 -37.59 -32.36 2.76
N ASP A 329 -37.68 -33.67 2.58
CA ASP A 329 -38.84 -34.54 2.45
C ASP A 329 -39.71 -34.46 1.18
N GLN A 330 -39.35 -35.32 0.22
CA GLN A 330 -40.28 -36.32 -0.29
C GLN A 330 -39.54 -37.67 -0.43
N GLU A 331 -39.67 -38.52 0.58
CA GLU A 331 -40.01 -39.95 0.48
C GLU A 331 -40.55 -40.45 1.83
#